data_AF-A0A6I0EWG5-F1
#
_entry.id   AF-A0A6I0EWG5-F1
#
_cell.length_a   1.000
_cell.length_b   1.000
_cell.length_c   1.000
_cell.angle_alpha   90.00
_cell.angle_beta   90.00
_cell.angle_gamma   90.00
#
_symmetry.space_group_name_H-M   'P 1'
#
loop_
_entity.id
_entity.type
_entity.pdbx_description
1 polymer ?
#
loop_
_entity_poly.entity_id
_entity_poly.type
_entity_poly.pdbx_seq_one_letter_code
_entity_poly.pdbx_strand_id
1 'polypeptide(L)'
;MTNELYRIKTVVYNLEKNISNNEKLQLLQDLVNEAEAYKKTLMNMPTTNQLRFNSAGDLNIITEKISEETFLYKSVMAKDVYEGDYLERFSMIRTSDLKTAGVLDIHNRFWKAHEVYGSNIFATLPLALINDEEQIKILKRLNWNRVHVDVYEIKNDIHNNSKGKIISAVERLFDNYILVREVYGDILMILHFKDV
;
A
#
# COMPACT_ATOMS: atom_id res chain seq x y z
N MET A 1 7.59 -3.00 18.88
CA MET A 1 6.13 -3.14 18.91
C MET A 1 5.61 -2.28 20.05
N THR A 2 4.83 -1.25 19.73
CA THR A 2 4.28 -0.27 20.68
C THR A 2 3.44 -0.99 21.75
N ASN A 3 3.75 -0.73 23.02
CA ASN A 3 3.16 -1.36 24.20
C ASN A 3 1.62 -1.22 24.19
N GLU A 4 1.13 -0.14 23.61
CA GLU A 4 -0.27 0.27 23.48
C GLU A 4 -1.04 -0.66 22.52
N LEU A 5 -0.46 -1.06 21.38
CA LEU A 5 -1.13 -1.97 20.43
C LEU A 5 -1.32 -3.37 21.02
N TYR A 6 -0.37 -3.80 21.86
CA TYR A 6 -0.49 -5.06 22.60
C TYR A 6 -1.62 -5.00 23.63
N ARG A 7 -1.80 -3.86 24.30
CA ARG A 7 -2.90 -3.64 25.27
C ARG A 7 -4.26 -3.64 24.58
N ILE A 8 -4.39 -2.96 23.44
CA ILE A 8 -5.62 -2.99 22.63
C ILE A 8 -6.01 -4.42 22.27
N LYS A 9 -5.06 -5.23 21.76
CA LYS A 9 -5.31 -6.65 21.44
C LYS A 9 -5.76 -7.46 22.65
N THR A 10 -5.18 -7.17 23.81
CA THR A 10 -5.52 -7.86 25.07
C THR A 10 -6.95 -7.52 25.52
N VAL A 11 -7.36 -6.25 25.40
CA VAL A 11 -8.72 -5.81 25.76
C VAL A 11 -9.75 -6.43 24.81
N VAL A 12 -9.49 -6.42 23.50
CA VAL A 12 -10.37 -7.05 22.49
C VAL A 12 -10.53 -8.55 22.74
N TYR A 13 -9.43 -9.26 23.01
CA TYR A 13 -9.47 -10.69 23.35
C TYR A 13 -10.31 -10.98 24.60
N ASN A 14 -10.32 -10.09 25.59
CA ASN A 14 -11.12 -10.25 26.79
C ASN A 14 -12.61 -9.89 26.58
N LEU A 15 -12.92 -9.00 25.64
CA LEU A 15 -14.30 -8.70 25.24
C LEU A 15 -15.01 -9.87 24.53
N GLU A 16 -14.25 -10.71 23.83
CA GLU A 16 -14.75 -11.89 23.12
C GLU A 16 -15.13 -13.05 24.07
N LYS A 17 -14.80 -12.94 25.37
CA LYS A 17 -15.14 -13.95 26.39
C LYS A 17 -16.57 -13.77 26.91
N ASN A 18 -17.14 -14.87 27.41
CA ASN A 18 -18.46 -14.84 28.07
C ASN A 18 -18.34 -14.25 29.49
N ILE A 19 -18.33 -12.92 29.57
CA ILE A 19 -18.26 -12.12 30.80
C ILE A 19 -19.54 -11.30 31.01
N SER A 20 -19.74 -10.78 32.22
CA SER A 20 -20.95 -10.03 32.57
C SER A 20 -21.04 -8.68 31.83
N ASN A 21 -22.26 -8.15 31.67
CA ASN A 21 -22.47 -6.88 30.94
C ASN A 21 -21.74 -5.69 31.58
N ASN A 22 -21.58 -5.67 32.91
CA ASN A 22 -20.83 -4.63 33.61
C ASN A 22 -19.33 -4.70 33.31
N GLU A 23 -18.77 -5.91 33.24
CA GLU A 23 -17.36 -6.11 32.87
C GLU A 23 -17.10 -5.77 31.40
N LYS A 24 -18.06 -6.06 30.50
CA LYS A 24 -17.98 -5.62 29.09
C LYS A 24 -17.95 -4.11 28.97
N LEU A 25 -18.79 -3.40 29.73
CA LEU A 25 -18.83 -1.94 29.70
C LEU A 25 -17.51 -1.34 30.19
N GLN A 26 -16.91 -1.91 31.24
CA GLN A 26 -15.59 -1.49 31.71
C GLN A 26 -14.50 -1.73 30.65
N LEU A 27 -14.46 -2.91 30.03
CA LEU A 27 -13.49 -3.22 28.99
C LEU A 27 -13.64 -2.35 27.74
N LEU A 28 -14.87 -1.95 27.37
CA LEU A 28 -15.10 -0.99 26.29
C LEU A 28 -14.54 0.40 26.65
N GLN A 29 -14.69 0.84 27.90
CA GLN A 29 -14.09 2.08 28.35
C GLN A 29 -12.55 2.02 28.32
N ASP A 30 -11.98 0.89 28.75
CA ASP A 30 -10.54 0.66 28.71
C ASP A 30 -10.02 0.64 27.27
N LEU A 31 -10.78 0.06 26.32
CA LEU A 31 -10.46 0.06 24.90
C LEU A 31 -10.40 1.49 24.33
N VAL A 32 -11.38 2.33 24.67
CA VAL A 32 -11.39 3.75 24.26
C VAL A 32 -10.16 4.47 24.78
N ASN A 33 -9.83 4.28 26.06
CA ASN A 33 -8.67 4.93 26.69
C ASN A 33 -7.35 4.48 26.04
N GLU A 34 -7.18 3.18 25.79
CA GLU A 34 -5.97 2.64 25.14
C GLU A 34 -5.86 3.07 23.67
N ALA A 35 -6.99 3.16 22.95
CA ALA A 35 -7.02 3.69 21.59
C ALA A 35 -6.68 5.19 21.54
N GLU A 36 -7.17 5.99 22.48
CA GLU A 36 -6.80 7.41 22.59
C GLU A 36 -5.33 7.61 22.94
N ALA A 37 -4.78 6.78 23.83
CA ALA A 37 -3.36 6.80 24.17
C ALA A 37 -2.51 6.46 22.95
N TYR A 38 -2.88 5.40 22.21
CA TYR A 38 -2.18 5.02 20.98
C TYR A 38 -2.25 6.11 19.91
N LYS A 39 -3.42 6.75 19.73
CA LYS A 39 -3.59 7.92 18.85
C LYS A 39 -2.65 9.06 19.22
N LYS A 40 -2.54 9.40 20.51
CA LYS A 40 -1.62 10.45 20.99
C LYS A 40 -0.16 10.09 20.70
N THR A 41 0.22 8.83 20.89
CA THR A 41 1.58 8.34 20.57
C THR A 41 1.87 8.49 19.08
N LEU A 42 0.92 8.15 18.20
CA LEU A 42 1.05 8.36 16.76
C LEU A 42 1.14 9.85 16.38
N MET A 43 0.38 10.72 17.05
CA MET A 43 0.43 12.17 16.82
C MET A 43 1.74 12.83 17.30
N ASN A 44 2.43 12.23 18.27
CA ASN A 44 3.68 12.74 18.84
C ASN A 44 4.94 12.11 18.23
N MET A 45 4.80 11.18 17.29
CA MET A 45 5.95 10.72 16.50
C MET A 45 6.39 11.87 15.58
N PRO A 46 7.72 12.10 15.42
CA PRO A 46 8.22 13.14 14.54
C PRO A 46 7.65 12.94 13.15
N THR A 47 6.95 13.96 12.66
CA THR A 47 6.27 13.96 11.37
C THR A 47 7.26 13.58 10.28
N THR A 48 6.96 12.47 9.60
CA THR A 48 7.73 11.98 8.47
C THR A 48 7.81 13.08 7.41
N ASN A 49 9.01 13.27 6.83
CA ASN A 49 9.34 14.32 5.88
C ASN A 49 8.20 14.64 4.90
N GLN A 50 7.53 15.78 5.09
CA GLN A 50 6.58 16.31 4.12
C GLN A 50 7.36 16.79 2.90
N LEU A 51 7.23 16.08 1.79
CA LEU A 51 7.72 16.56 0.51
C LEU A 51 6.70 17.58 -0.03
N ARG A 52 7.13 18.84 -0.17
CA ARG A 52 6.39 19.90 -0.85
C ARG A 52 7.16 20.29 -2.10
N PHE A 53 6.52 20.17 -3.26
CA PHE A 53 7.12 20.57 -4.52
C PHE A 53 6.29 21.67 -5.17
N ASN A 54 6.85 22.87 -5.21
CA ASN A 54 6.24 24.02 -5.87
C ASN A 54 6.76 24.11 -7.31
N SER A 55 5.89 23.99 -8.30
CA SER A 55 6.15 24.43 -9.67
C SER A 55 5.05 25.40 -10.07
N ALA A 56 5.44 26.59 -10.56
CA ALA A 56 4.50 27.65 -10.88
C ALA A 56 3.58 27.23 -12.05
N GLY A 57 2.29 27.03 -11.76
CA GLY A 57 1.26 26.67 -12.76
C GLY A 57 0.68 25.25 -12.62
N ASP A 58 1.23 24.41 -11.74
CA ASP A 58 0.86 23.00 -11.62
C ASP A 58 0.09 22.65 -10.35
N LEU A 59 -0.58 21.50 -10.38
CA LEU A 59 -1.27 20.94 -9.21
C LEU A 59 -0.24 20.65 -8.11
N ASN A 60 -0.32 21.39 -7.01
CA ASN A 60 0.51 21.14 -5.84
C ASN A 60 0.03 19.86 -5.15
N ILE A 61 0.92 18.87 -4.98
CA ILE A 61 0.65 17.64 -4.24
C ILE A 61 1.40 17.70 -2.91
N ILE A 62 0.66 17.55 -1.81
CA ILE A 62 1.23 17.45 -0.47
C ILE A 62 1.15 16.00 -0.05
N THR A 63 2.31 15.36 0.10
CA THR A 63 2.41 13.96 0.50
C THR A 63 3.02 13.80 1.88
N GLU A 64 2.52 12.83 2.63
CA GLU A 64 3.11 12.34 3.87
C GLU A 64 3.45 10.86 3.71
N LYS A 65 4.68 10.46 4.04
CA LYS A 65 5.05 9.04 4.06
C LYS A 65 4.43 8.37 5.29
N ILE A 66 3.60 7.37 5.05
CA ILE A 66 2.82 6.67 6.08
C ILE A 66 3.38 5.29 6.42
N SER A 67 4.07 4.63 5.49
CA SER A 67 4.71 3.33 5.76
C SER A 67 5.85 3.01 4.78
N GLU A 68 6.59 1.96 5.12
CA GLU A 68 7.58 1.31 4.29
C GLU A 68 7.22 -0.17 4.20
N GLU A 69 7.14 -0.69 2.98
CA GLU A 69 6.70 -2.04 2.70
C GLU A 69 7.70 -2.76 1.79
N THR A 70 7.64 -4.10 1.80
CA THR A 70 8.38 -4.91 0.82
C THR A 70 7.42 -5.54 -0.16
N PHE A 71 7.67 -5.33 -1.44
CA PHE A 71 6.91 -5.94 -2.53
C PHE A 71 7.78 -6.94 -3.30
N LEU A 72 7.14 -7.91 -3.93
CA LEU A 72 7.70 -8.64 -5.05
C LEU A 72 7.33 -7.88 -6.33
N TYR A 73 8.32 -7.66 -7.20
CA TYR A 73 8.20 -6.95 -8.46
C TYR A 73 8.77 -7.79 -9.60
N LYS A 74 8.05 -7.82 -10.73
CA LYS A 74 8.55 -8.39 -11.99
C LYS A 74 8.88 -7.26 -12.95
N SER A 75 10.13 -7.23 -13.42
CA SER A 75 10.60 -6.21 -14.36
C SER A 75 10.00 -6.38 -15.74
N VAL A 76 9.72 -5.24 -16.38
CA VAL A 76 9.51 -5.20 -17.82
C VAL A 76 10.82 -5.45 -18.54
N MET A 77 10.74 -6.05 -19.72
CA MET A 77 11.86 -6.44 -20.56
C MET A 77 11.95 -5.59 -21.84
N ALA A 78 10.93 -4.78 -22.11
CA ALA A 78 10.89 -3.89 -23.27
C ALA A 78 11.33 -2.48 -22.89
N LYS A 79 12.01 -1.81 -23.83
CA LYS A 79 12.40 -0.39 -23.70
C LYS A 79 11.19 0.53 -23.89
N ASP A 80 10.31 0.19 -24.83
CA ASP A 80 8.98 0.79 -24.98
C ASP A 80 7.93 -0.26 -24.66
N VAL A 81 7.27 -0.10 -23.51
CA VAL A 81 6.26 -1.06 -23.05
C VAL A 81 4.94 -0.94 -23.81
N TYR A 82 4.69 0.19 -24.49
CA TYR A 82 3.46 0.44 -25.24
C TYR A 82 3.55 0.03 -26.71
N GLU A 83 4.72 -0.45 -27.14
CA GLU A 83 4.93 -0.93 -28.50
C GLU A 83 4.32 -2.34 -28.71
N GLY A 84 3.41 -2.44 -29.68
CA GLY A 84 2.81 -3.70 -30.09
C GLY A 84 1.94 -4.35 -29.01
N ASP A 85 2.07 -5.67 -28.85
CA ASP A 85 1.34 -6.53 -27.91
C ASP A 85 2.10 -6.77 -26.60
N TYR A 86 3.13 -5.97 -26.29
CA TYR A 86 4.04 -6.25 -25.18
C TYR A 86 3.31 -6.35 -23.82
N LEU A 87 2.45 -5.39 -23.48
CA LEU A 87 1.71 -5.42 -22.20
C LEU A 87 0.78 -6.62 -22.09
N GLU A 88 0.19 -7.07 -23.20
CA GLU A 88 -0.68 -8.25 -23.21
C GLU A 88 0.13 -9.50 -22.91
N ARG A 89 1.25 -9.71 -23.61
CA ARG A 89 2.17 -10.83 -23.34
C ARG A 89 2.73 -10.77 -21.92
N PHE A 90 3.12 -9.59 -21.45
CA PHE A 90 3.63 -9.40 -20.10
C PHE A 90 2.57 -9.74 -19.05
N SER A 91 1.31 -9.35 -19.28
CA SER A 91 0.18 -9.72 -18.43
C SER A 91 -0.03 -11.24 -18.40
N MET A 92 0.07 -11.92 -19.55
CA MET A 92 -0.02 -13.38 -19.63
C MET A 92 1.09 -14.07 -18.83
N ILE A 93 2.34 -13.62 -18.96
CA ILE A 93 3.48 -14.15 -18.20
C ILE A 93 3.26 -13.95 -16.71
N ARG A 94 2.91 -12.72 -16.29
CA ARG A 94 2.59 -12.40 -14.88
C ARG A 94 1.50 -13.34 -14.35
N THR A 95 0.41 -13.51 -15.08
CA THR A 95 -0.68 -14.40 -14.67
C THR A 95 -0.24 -15.85 -14.59
N SER A 96 0.59 -16.32 -15.52
CA SER A 96 1.16 -17.66 -15.48
C SER A 96 2.03 -17.86 -14.25
N ASP A 97 2.95 -16.93 -13.96
CA ASP A 97 3.85 -16.99 -12.81
C ASP A 97 3.07 -17.06 -11.49
N LEU A 98 2.07 -16.18 -11.33
CA LEU A 98 1.23 -16.13 -10.14
C LEU A 98 0.40 -17.40 -9.95
N LYS A 99 -0.04 -18.05 -11.05
CA LYS A 99 -0.72 -19.36 -11.00
C LYS A 99 0.25 -20.45 -10.59
N THR A 100 1.43 -20.51 -11.20
CA THR A 100 2.47 -21.50 -10.88
C THR A 100 2.90 -21.41 -9.42
N ALA A 101 3.00 -20.20 -8.86
CA ALA A 101 3.29 -19.98 -7.45
C ALA A 101 2.07 -20.10 -6.53
N GLY A 102 0.85 -20.27 -7.04
CA GLY A 102 -0.36 -20.41 -6.22
C GLY A 102 -0.82 -19.13 -5.50
N VAL A 103 -0.43 -17.94 -5.98
CA VAL A 103 -0.70 -16.64 -5.32
C VAL A 103 -1.61 -15.71 -6.13
N LEU A 104 -2.15 -16.16 -7.27
CA LEU A 104 -2.98 -15.32 -8.16
C LEU A 104 -4.19 -14.71 -7.44
N ASP A 105 -4.86 -15.46 -6.57
CA ASP A 105 -6.04 -14.96 -5.86
C ASP A 105 -5.68 -13.91 -4.80
N ILE A 106 -4.51 -14.04 -4.16
CA ILE A 106 -3.98 -13.06 -3.21
C ILE A 106 -3.71 -11.75 -3.95
N HIS A 107 -3.00 -11.83 -5.08
CA HIS A 107 -2.73 -10.69 -5.96
C HIS A 107 -4.02 -10.01 -6.41
N ASN A 108 -4.99 -10.78 -6.92
CA ASN A 108 -6.24 -10.22 -7.44
C ASN A 108 -7.07 -9.56 -6.34
N ARG A 109 -7.10 -10.12 -5.13
CA ARG A 109 -7.80 -9.52 -4.00
C ARG A 109 -7.17 -8.19 -3.60
N PHE A 110 -5.84 -8.13 -3.53
CA PHE A 110 -5.11 -6.91 -3.22
C PHE A 110 -5.40 -5.82 -4.25
N TRP A 111 -5.22 -6.09 -5.54
CA TRP A 111 -5.42 -5.08 -6.58
C TRP A 111 -6.89 -4.74 -6.85
N LYS A 112 -7.85 -5.59 -6.46
CA LYS A 112 -9.28 -5.21 -6.49
C LYS A 112 -9.66 -4.25 -5.36
N ALA A 113 -8.94 -4.26 -4.24
CA ALA A 113 -9.14 -3.31 -3.14
C ALA A 113 -8.53 -1.93 -3.42
N HIS A 114 -7.75 -1.80 -4.50
CA HIS A 114 -7.04 -0.58 -4.89
C HIS A 114 -7.37 -0.20 -6.34
N GLU A 115 -8.10 0.91 -6.53
CA GLU A 115 -8.32 1.47 -7.87
C GLU A 115 -7.00 2.12 -8.34
N VAL A 116 -6.36 1.58 -9.38
CA VAL A 116 -5.13 2.15 -9.96
C VAL A 116 -5.48 3.32 -10.88
N TYR A 117 -4.94 4.52 -10.59
CA TYR A 117 -5.17 5.73 -11.37
C TYR A 117 -4.14 5.89 -12.47
N GLY A 118 -2.87 5.65 -12.14
CA GLY A 118 -1.74 5.75 -13.05
C GLY A 118 -0.54 5.00 -12.48
N SER A 119 0.30 4.47 -13.36
CA SER A 119 1.43 3.64 -12.96
C SER A 119 2.42 3.47 -14.11
N ASN A 120 3.70 3.40 -13.78
CA ASN A 120 4.74 2.87 -14.65
C ASN A 120 5.34 1.54 -14.14
N ILE A 121 4.67 0.94 -13.15
CA ILE A 121 4.95 -0.39 -12.59
C ILE A 121 3.76 -1.33 -12.85
N PHE A 122 4.01 -2.50 -13.44
CA PHE A 122 2.94 -3.31 -14.04
C PHE A 122 2.69 -4.68 -13.38
N ALA A 123 3.63 -5.18 -12.58
CA ALA A 123 3.54 -6.51 -11.97
C ALA A 123 4.16 -6.52 -10.58
N THR A 124 3.30 -6.45 -9.56
CA THR A 124 3.72 -6.33 -8.17
C THR A 124 2.77 -7.04 -7.21
N LEU A 125 3.27 -7.45 -6.06
CA LEU A 125 2.51 -8.10 -4.98
C LEU A 125 3.18 -7.81 -3.63
N PRO A 126 2.47 -7.29 -2.61
CA PRO A 126 3.05 -7.13 -1.29
C PRO A 126 3.53 -8.48 -0.74
N LEU A 127 4.80 -8.53 -0.29
CA LEU A 127 5.40 -9.75 0.22
C LEU A 127 4.67 -10.25 1.48
N ALA A 128 4.20 -9.33 2.31
CA ALA A 128 3.50 -9.61 3.56
C ALA A 128 2.17 -10.38 3.39
N LEU A 129 1.62 -10.43 2.17
CA LEU A 129 0.38 -11.17 1.89
C LEU A 129 0.63 -12.64 1.55
N ILE A 130 1.88 -13.05 1.36
CA ILE A 130 2.26 -14.42 1.01
C ILE A 130 2.75 -15.12 2.28
N ASN A 131 1.95 -16.05 2.79
CA ASN A 131 2.25 -16.75 4.05
C ASN A 131 3.20 -17.94 3.88
N ASP A 132 3.37 -18.43 2.65
CA ASP A 132 4.17 -19.62 2.35
C ASP A 132 5.49 -19.24 1.67
N GLU A 133 6.60 -19.53 2.34
CA GLU A 133 7.96 -19.29 1.85
C GLU A 133 8.27 -20.06 0.56
N GLU A 134 7.65 -21.22 0.31
CA GLU A 134 7.84 -21.94 -0.96
C GLU A 134 7.22 -21.17 -2.13
N GLN A 135 6.07 -20.52 -1.94
CA GLN A 135 5.46 -19.65 -2.96
C GLN A 135 6.39 -18.47 -3.30
N ILE A 136 7.01 -17.87 -2.28
CA ILE A 136 7.99 -16.78 -2.46
C ILE A 136 9.22 -17.29 -3.23
N LYS A 137 9.73 -18.49 -2.91
CA LYS A 137 10.87 -19.09 -3.63
C LYS A 137 10.56 -19.36 -5.10
N ILE A 138 9.35 -19.84 -5.41
CA ILE A 138 8.90 -20.06 -6.80
C ILE A 138 8.90 -18.73 -7.57
N LEU A 139 8.28 -17.68 -7.00
CA LEU A 139 8.25 -16.35 -7.63
C LEU A 139 9.66 -15.80 -7.87
N LYS A 140 10.58 -15.93 -6.90
CA LYS A 140 11.98 -15.53 -7.06
C LYS A 140 12.66 -16.26 -8.22
N ARG A 141 12.44 -17.57 -8.36
CA ARG A 141 12.95 -18.35 -9.51
C ARG A 141 12.35 -17.91 -10.85
N LEU A 142 11.17 -17.29 -10.83
CA LEU A 142 10.51 -16.67 -11.98
C LEU A 142 10.86 -15.19 -12.15
N ASN A 143 11.96 -14.74 -11.52
CA ASN A 143 12.50 -13.39 -11.57
C ASN A 143 11.57 -12.31 -10.99
N TRP A 144 10.82 -12.66 -9.93
CA TRP A 144 10.19 -11.66 -9.07
C TRP A 144 11.16 -11.25 -7.96
N ASN A 145 11.60 -10.00 -8.00
CA ASN A 145 12.59 -9.45 -7.08
C ASN A 145 11.93 -8.74 -5.91
N ARG A 146 12.57 -8.77 -4.74
CA ARG A 146 12.13 -7.97 -3.59
C ARG A 146 12.52 -6.52 -3.82
N VAL A 147 11.57 -5.62 -3.60
CA VAL A 147 11.72 -4.18 -3.80
C VAL A 147 11.16 -3.46 -2.57
N HIS A 148 11.86 -2.41 -2.13
CA HIS A 148 11.40 -1.54 -1.05
C HIS A 148 10.42 -0.52 -1.61
N VAL A 149 9.29 -0.35 -0.94
CA VAL A 149 8.22 0.54 -1.39
C VAL A 149 7.89 1.51 -0.27
N ASP A 150 8.09 2.80 -0.54
CA ASP A 150 7.63 3.86 0.33
C ASP A 150 6.17 4.15 -0.01
N VAL A 151 5.30 4.14 1.00
CA VAL A 151 3.88 4.47 0.83
C VAL A 151 3.64 5.88 1.31
N TYR A 152 3.12 6.71 0.42
CA TYR A 152 2.75 8.10 0.72
C TYR A 152 1.25 8.28 0.61
N GLU A 153 0.66 8.99 1.55
CA GLU A 153 -0.71 9.48 1.48
C GLU A 153 -0.71 10.91 0.92
N ILE A 154 -1.63 11.20 0.00
CA ILE A 154 -1.86 12.57 -0.48
C ILE A 154 -2.82 13.26 0.49
N LYS A 155 -2.35 14.31 1.17
CA LYS A 155 -3.06 14.97 2.28
C LYS A 155 -3.98 16.11 1.86
N ASN A 156 -3.73 16.69 0.70
CA ASN A 156 -4.56 17.78 0.20
C ASN A 156 -5.70 17.25 -0.68
N ASP A 157 -6.87 17.87 -0.56
CA ASP A 157 -8.00 17.55 -1.43
C ASP A 157 -7.68 17.95 -2.87
N ILE A 158 -7.39 16.95 -3.69
CA ILE A 158 -7.15 17.10 -5.12
C ILE A 158 -8.22 16.42 -5.96
N HIS A 159 -9.30 15.90 -5.35
CA HIS A 159 -10.34 15.13 -6.05
C HIS A 159 -11.09 15.95 -7.11
N ASN A 160 -11.12 17.27 -6.97
CA ASN A 160 -11.71 18.19 -7.94
C ASN A 160 -10.87 18.35 -9.24
N ASN A 161 -9.67 17.76 -9.30
CA ASN A 161 -8.83 17.79 -10.50
C ASN A 161 -9.06 16.56 -11.37
N SER A 162 -8.78 16.67 -12.67
CA SER A 162 -8.84 15.53 -13.57
C SER A 162 -7.78 14.48 -13.20
N LYS A 163 -8.09 13.19 -13.37
CA LYS A 163 -7.15 12.09 -13.13
C LYS A 163 -5.81 12.32 -13.85
N GLY A 164 -5.84 12.79 -15.10
CA GLY A 164 -4.63 13.10 -15.87
C GLY A 164 -3.73 14.17 -15.24
N LYS A 165 -4.30 15.23 -14.65
CA LYS A 165 -3.51 16.27 -13.94
C LYS A 165 -2.83 15.71 -12.69
N ILE A 166 -3.54 14.85 -11.95
CA ILE A 166 -3.00 14.20 -10.76
C ILE A 166 -1.83 13.28 -11.16
N ILE A 167 -2.03 12.43 -12.16
CA ILE A 167 -1.01 11.52 -12.68
C ILE A 167 0.23 12.31 -13.13
N SER A 168 0.03 13.35 -13.95
CA SER A 168 1.13 14.19 -14.45
C SER A 168 1.91 14.91 -13.34
N ALA A 169 1.26 15.22 -12.22
CA ALA A 169 1.93 15.81 -11.07
C ALA A 169 2.74 14.74 -10.31
N VAL A 170 2.18 13.54 -10.12
CA VAL A 170 2.88 12.41 -9.47
C VAL A 170 4.10 11.95 -10.27
N GLU A 171 3.99 11.81 -11.60
CA GLU A 171 5.07 11.40 -12.51
C GLU A 171 6.32 12.28 -12.41
N ARG A 172 6.17 13.55 -12.02
CA ARG A 172 7.29 14.49 -11.87
C ARG A 172 7.99 14.36 -10.51
N LEU A 173 7.32 13.75 -9.54
CA LEU A 173 7.82 13.62 -8.17
C LEU A 173 8.40 12.24 -7.88
N PHE A 174 7.94 11.23 -8.62
CA PHE A 174 8.26 9.83 -8.36
C PHE A 174 8.60 9.12 -9.67
N ASP A 175 9.84 8.65 -9.77
CA ASP A 175 10.34 7.99 -10.98
C ASP A 175 9.67 6.63 -11.21
N ASN A 176 9.44 5.85 -10.16
CA ASN A 176 8.86 4.51 -10.21
C ASN A 176 7.68 4.44 -9.23
N TYR A 177 6.45 4.46 -9.74
CA TYR A 177 5.28 4.62 -8.89
C TYR A 177 4.04 3.85 -9.34
N ILE A 178 3.15 3.63 -8.37
CA ILE A 178 1.75 3.30 -8.61
C ILE A 178 0.91 4.29 -7.81
N LEU A 179 0.08 5.08 -8.50
CA LEU A 179 -0.93 5.93 -7.88
C LEU A 179 -2.22 5.12 -7.73
N VAL A 180 -2.66 4.94 -6.49
CA VAL A 180 -3.82 4.13 -6.15
C VAL A 180 -4.78 4.87 -5.26
N ARG A 181 -6.07 4.54 -5.37
CA ARG A 181 -7.09 4.89 -4.39
C ARG A 181 -7.53 3.62 -3.68
N GLU A 182 -7.39 3.60 -2.37
CA GLU A 182 -7.94 2.54 -1.53
C GLU A 182 -9.46 2.70 -1.46
N VAL A 183 -10.20 1.65 -1.85
CA VAL A 183 -11.63 1.76 -2.19
C VAL A 183 -12.51 2.00 -0.95
N TYR A 184 -12.16 1.44 0.21
CA TYR A 184 -13.01 1.53 1.41
C TYR A 184 -12.82 2.83 2.18
N GLY A 185 -11.58 3.33 2.26
CA GLY A 185 -11.26 4.58 2.94
C GLY A 185 -11.31 5.83 2.07
N ASP A 186 -11.44 5.68 0.74
CA ASP A 186 -11.29 6.78 -0.22
C ASP A 186 -9.96 7.54 -0.07
N ILE A 187 -8.89 6.78 0.18
CA ILE A 187 -7.56 7.34 0.43
C ILE A 187 -6.71 7.23 -0.82
N LEU A 188 -6.20 8.36 -1.29
CA LEU A 188 -5.27 8.41 -2.42
C LEU A 188 -3.84 8.25 -1.93
N MET A 189 -3.15 7.24 -2.45
CA MET A 189 -1.80 6.87 -2.05
C MET A 189 -0.87 6.73 -3.26
N ILE A 190 0.40 7.00 -3.02
CA ILE A 190 1.49 6.77 -3.97
C ILE A 190 2.38 5.68 -3.39
N LEU A 191 2.49 4.57 -4.12
CA LEU A 191 3.45 3.51 -3.86
C LEU A 191 4.72 3.82 -4.65
N HIS A 192 5.77 4.32 -4.01
CA HIS A 192 7.05 4.65 -4.64
C HIS A 192 8.02 3.48 -4.50
N PHE A 193 8.34 2.83 -5.61
CA PHE A 193 9.23 1.68 -5.64
C PHE A 193 10.69 2.14 -5.77
N LYS A 194 11.53 1.77 -4.82
CA LYS A 194 12.95 2.11 -4.80
C LYS A 194 13.76 1.09 -5.59
N ASP A 195 14.74 1.56 -6.36
CA ASP A 195 15.74 0.71 -7.01
C ASP A 195 15.15 -0.32 -8.00
N VAL A 196 14.22 0.14 -8.84
CA VAL A 196 13.54 -0.66 -9.90
C VAL A 196 14.08 -0.34 -11.28
#